data_AF-A0A2A8UTP6-F1
#
_entry.id   AF-A0A2A8UTP6-F1
#
_cell.length_a   1.000
_cell.length_b   1.000
_cell.length_c   1.000
_cell.angle_alpha   90.00
_cell.angle_beta   90.00
_cell.angle_gamma   90.00
#
_symmetry.space_group_name_H-M   'P 1'
#
loop_
_entity.id
_entity.type
_entity.pdbx_description
1 polymer ?
#
loop_
_entity_poly.entity_id
_entity_poly.type
_entity_poly.pdbx_seq_one_letter_code
_entity_poly.pdbx_strand_id
1 'polypeptide(L)'
;MNKYVVRIGISCLLIGMGAGCSNKQEEQTKQEVKQQEENKEEPRVAFPKEAKETGKVNMKLITNNDQQEEGEIPVLKVDPKLELAQIQIELEGLTAKEEVYIYVDQKFVTKEEVTKIFSTFINLEGDLLKKGEHTISIAQYKDKSPKKELKNYKEAKFKID
;
A
#
# COMPACT_ATOMS: atom_id res chain seq x y z
N MET A 1 -1.30 27.82 -10.46
CA MET A 1 0.11 27.44 -10.69
C MET A 1 0.88 27.73 -9.41
N ASN A 2 1.02 26.74 -8.53
CA ASN A 2 1.82 26.87 -7.30
C ASN A 2 2.85 25.75 -7.32
N LYS A 3 4.12 26.13 -7.46
CA LYS A 3 5.29 25.26 -7.62
C LYS A 3 6.20 25.57 -6.45
N TYR A 4 6.16 24.72 -5.41
CA TYR A 4 7.08 24.81 -4.29
C TYR A 4 8.31 23.95 -4.60
N VAL A 5 9.38 24.63 -5.00
CA VAL A 5 10.72 24.07 -5.09
C VAL A 5 11.37 24.31 -3.73
N VAL A 6 11.47 23.26 -2.90
CA VAL A 6 12.23 23.30 -1.64
C VAL A 6 13.71 23.24 -1.98
N ARG A 7 14.40 24.38 -1.83
CA ARG A 7 15.86 24.50 -1.91
C ARG A 7 16.43 24.27 -0.51
N ILE A 8 17.14 23.18 -0.31
CA ILE A 8 17.93 22.96 0.91
C ILE A 8 19.25 23.71 0.76
N GLY A 9 19.37 24.83 1.46
CA GLY A 9 20.59 25.62 1.54
C GLY A 9 21.56 25.02 2.54
N ILE A 10 22.74 24.66 2.06
CA ILE A 10 23.93 24.35 2.87
C ILE A 10 24.50 25.69 3.36
N SER A 11 24.50 25.90 4.67
CA SER A 11 25.14 27.06 5.32
C SER A 11 26.06 26.56 6.43
N CYS A 12 27.35 26.51 6.12
CA CYS A 12 28.43 26.36 7.09
C CYS A 12 28.53 27.62 7.97
N LEU A 13 28.66 27.46 9.29
CA LEU A 13 29.28 28.47 10.14
C LEU A 13 30.09 27.83 11.28
N LEU A 14 31.16 28.52 11.63
CA LEU A 14 32.42 28.02 12.20
C LEU A 14 32.47 27.98 13.74
N ILE A 15 33.19 26.97 14.23
CA ILE A 15 34.22 26.92 15.30
C ILE A 15 34.14 27.93 16.47
N GLY A 16 34.11 27.39 17.69
CA GLY A 16 34.62 28.04 18.91
C GLY A 16 35.11 27.01 19.93
N MET A 17 36.39 27.06 20.31
CA MET A 17 37.01 26.29 21.41
C MET A 17 36.94 27.07 22.73
N GLY A 18 36.66 26.37 23.84
CA GLY A 18 36.83 26.87 25.20
C GLY A 18 36.77 25.71 26.21
N ALA A 19 37.81 25.56 27.04
CA ALA A 19 38.02 24.46 27.98
C ALA A 19 37.43 24.74 29.38
N GLY A 20 36.91 23.72 30.06
CA GLY A 20 36.52 23.75 31.47
C GLY A 20 35.80 22.47 31.94
N CYS A 21 36.34 21.79 32.94
CA CYS A 21 35.95 20.46 33.44
C CYS A 21 34.57 20.38 34.14
N SER A 22 33.95 19.20 34.03
CA SER A 22 33.28 18.41 35.08
C SER A 22 31.83 18.00 34.77
N ASN A 23 31.66 16.69 34.64
CA ASN A 23 30.47 15.87 34.92
C ASN A 23 29.16 16.06 34.12
N LYS A 24 28.78 14.92 33.52
CA LYS A 24 27.45 14.38 33.21
C LYS A 24 26.87 14.58 31.81
N GLN A 25 26.39 13.43 31.33
CA GLN A 25 25.37 13.17 30.31
C GLN A 25 25.78 13.27 28.85
N GLU A 26 26.01 12.09 28.28
CA GLU A 26 25.75 11.77 26.88
C GLU A 26 24.31 12.17 26.54
N GLU A 27 24.14 13.28 25.82
CA GLU A 27 22.92 13.53 25.06
C GLU A 27 22.95 12.66 23.81
N GLN A 28 22.34 11.48 23.90
CA GLN A 28 21.86 10.78 22.72
C GLN A 28 20.71 11.60 22.14
N THR A 29 20.97 12.21 20.99
CA THR A 29 19.99 12.84 20.11
C THR A 29 18.82 11.90 19.87
N LYS A 30 17.72 12.16 20.57
CA LYS A 30 16.41 11.56 20.33
C LYS A 30 15.96 12.03 18.94
N GLN A 31 16.15 11.19 17.92
CA GLN A 31 15.48 11.36 16.64
C GLN A 31 13.98 11.23 16.91
N GLU A 32 13.29 12.36 17.01
CA GLU A 32 11.85 12.42 16.81
C GLU A 32 11.56 12.00 15.38
N VAL A 33 11.23 10.71 15.21
CA VAL A 33 10.45 10.26 14.06
C VAL A 33 9.13 10.99 14.15
N LYS A 34 8.97 12.06 13.36
CA LYS A 34 7.68 12.65 13.07
C LYS A 34 6.84 11.60 12.34
N GLN A 35 6.14 10.78 13.10
CA GLN A 35 5.00 10.02 12.64
C GLN A 35 3.89 11.04 12.40
N GLN A 36 3.88 11.64 11.21
CA GLN A 36 2.72 12.33 10.69
C GLN A 36 1.90 11.31 9.89
N GLU A 37 1.22 10.42 10.60
CA GLU A 37 -0.02 9.85 10.07
C GLU A 37 -1.10 10.91 10.22
N GLU A 38 -1.18 11.79 9.23
CA GLU A 38 -2.40 12.55 9.01
C GLU A 38 -3.44 11.57 8.45
N ASN A 39 -4.12 10.86 9.34
CA ASN A 39 -5.36 10.14 9.03
C ASN A 39 -6.45 11.17 8.71
N LYS A 40 -6.34 11.80 7.53
CA LYS A 40 -7.49 12.35 6.83
C LYS A 40 -8.22 11.13 6.31
N GLU A 41 -9.37 10.79 6.91
CA GLU A 41 -10.33 9.86 6.32
C GLU A 41 -10.60 10.32 4.88
N GLU A 42 -9.95 9.67 3.91
CA GLU A 42 -10.28 9.86 2.52
C GLU A 42 -11.75 9.44 2.34
N PRO A 43 -12.54 10.20 1.55
CA PRO A 43 -13.92 9.82 1.28
C PRO A 43 -13.96 8.39 0.75
N ARG A 44 -14.65 7.50 1.47
CA ARG A 44 -14.74 6.06 1.20
C ARG A 44 -14.98 5.84 -0.29
N VAL A 45 -13.95 5.41 -1.01
CA VAL A 45 -14.07 5.13 -2.44
C VAL A 45 -15.00 3.93 -2.58
N ALA A 46 -16.10 4.11 -3.30
CA ALA A 46 -17.10 3.07 -3.46
C ALA A 46 -16.55 1.93 -4.31
N PHE A 47 -16.88 0.70 -3.92
CA PHE A 47 -16.59 -0.48 -4.74
C PHE A 47 -17.42 -0.46 -6.03
N PRO A 48 -16.82 -0.74 -7.20
CA PRO A 48 -17.53 -0.77 -8.47
C PRO A 48 -18.37 -2.05 -8.60
N LYS A 49 -19.56 -2.04 -7.97
CA LYS A 49 -20.49 -3.17 -7.99
C LYS A 49 -20.83 -3.60 -9.42
N GLU A 50 -20.96 -4.91 -9.63
CA GLU A 50 -21.37 -5.53 -10.90
C GLU A 50 -20.40 -5.30 -12.07
N ALA A 51 -19.19 -4.78 -11.80
CA ALA A 51 -18.15 -4.66 -12.80
C ALA A 51 -17.75 -6.02 -13.34
N LYS A 52 -17.62 -6.13 -14.66
CA LYS A 52 -16.99 -7.27 -15.32
C LYS A 52 -15.51 -6.98 -15.46
N GLU A 53 -14.70 -8.04 -15.39
CA GLU A 53 -13.27 -7.92 -15.67
C GLU A 53 -13.05 -7.26 -17.04
N THR A 54 -12.13 -6.30 -17.08
CA THR A 54 -11.86 -5.49 -18.27
C THR A 54 -10.40 -5.05 -18.30
N GLY A 55 -9.93 -4.73 -19.50
CA GLY A 55 -8.52 -4.42 -19.75
C GLY A 55 -7.66 -5.67 -19.94
N LYS A 56 -6.34 -5.47 -19.99
CA LYS A 56 -5.33 -6.54 -20.16
C LYS A 56 -4.42 -6.59 -18.94
N VAL A 57 -5.03 -6.63 -17.76
CA VAL A 57 -4.29 -6.66 -16.49
C VAL A 57 -4.07 -8.10 -16.05
N ASN A 58 -2.83 -8.43 -15.75
CA ASN A 58 -2.49 -9.65 -15.02
C ASN A 58 -2.30 -9.29 -13.54
N MET A 59 -2.84 -10.12 -12.66
CA MET A 59 -2.68 -9.99 -11.21
C MET A 59 -2.22 -11.34 -10.66
N LYS A 60 -1.11 -11.32 -9.93
CA LYS A 60 -0.56 -12.47 -9.22
C LYS A 60 -0.54 -12.15 -7.73
N LEU A 61 -1.03 -13.08 -6.91
CA LEU A 61 -0.98 -12.96 -5.46
C LEU A 61 0.13 -13.87 -4.94
N ILE A 62 0.95 -13.34 -4.04
CA ILE A 62 2.07 -14.02 -3.41
C ILE A 62 1.81 -14.02 -1.90
N THR A 63 1.75 -15.22 -1.33
CA THR A 63 1.51 -15.43 0.10
C THR A 63 2.76 -15.99 0.77
N ASN A 64 2.72 -16.14 2.09
CA ASN A 64 3.77 -16.79 2.87
C ASN A 64 3.68 -18.33 2.88
N ASN A 65 2.92 -18.95 1.95
CA ASN A 65 2.82 -20.39 1.85
C ASN A 65 3.70 -20.95 0.73
N ASP A 66 4.85 -21.50 1.11
CA ASP A 66 5.84 -22.05 0.17
C ASP A 66 5.38 -23.34 -0.56
N GLN A 67 4.24 -23.92 -0.15
CA GLN A 67 3.69 -25.15 -0.71
C GLN A 67 2.58 -24.92 -1.74
N GLN A 68 2.50 -23.74 -2.33
CA GLN A 68 1.45 -23.39 -3.27
C GLN A 68 1.70 -24.00 -4.66
N GLU A 69 0.74 -24.80 -5.15
CA GLU A 69 0.80 -25.36 -6.49
C GLU A 69 0.36 -24.35 -7.56
N GLU A 70 0.88 -24.50 -8.77
CA GLU A 70 0.52 -23.63 -9.89
C GLU A 70 -0.95 -23.83 -10.30
N GLY A 71 -1.69 -22.73 -10.40
CA GLY A 71 -3.11 -22.75 -10.77
C GLY A 71 -4.09 -22.92 -9.60
N GLU A 72 -3.59 -23.16 -8.38
CA GLU A 72 -4.42 -23.18 -7.18
C GLU A 72 -4.69 -21.77 -6.63
N ILE A 73 -5.76 -21.64 -5.84
CA ILE A 73 -6.07 -20.42 -5.09
C ILE A 73 -4.97 -20.21 -4.05
N PRO A 74 -4.30 -19.04 -4.04
CA PRO A 74 -3.25 -18.77 -3.08
C PRO A 74 -3.71 -18.85 -1.63
N VAL A 75 -2.91 -19.50 -0.77
CA VAL A 75 -3.25 -19.68 0.65
C VAL A 75 -2.32 -18.84 1.51
N LEU A 76 -2.89 -17.95 2.32
CA LEU A 76 -2.19 -17.15 3.32
C LEU A 76 -2.31 -17.82 4.69
N LYS A 77 -1.17 -18.13 5.31
CA LYS A 77 -1.12 -18.67 6.68
C LYS A 77 -1.02 -17.50 7.66
N VAL A 78 -2.01 -17.36 8.54
CA VAL A 78 -2.06 -16.26 9.52
C VAL A 78 -1.84 -16.82 10.93
N ASP A 79 -0.93 -16.20 11.69
CA ASP A 79 -0.84 -16.49 13.13
C ASP A 79 -2.05 -15.85 13.82
N PRO A 80 -2.92 -16.62 14.50
CA PRO A 80 -4.12 -16.09 15.15
C PRO A 80 -3.84 -15.11 16.29
N LYS A 81 -2.57 -14.96 16.71
CA LYS A 81 -2.14 -13.95 17.70
C LYS A 81 -1.80 -12.60 17.07
N LEU A 82 -1.68 -12.52 15.75
CA LEU A 82 -1.37 -11.28 15.04
C LEU A 82 -2.67 -10.60 14.59
N GLU A 83 -2.72 -9.29 14.78
CA GLU A 83 -3.83 -8.45 14.33
C GLU A 83 -3.61 -7.89 12.90
N LEU A 84 -2.49 -8.26 12.28
CA LEU A 84 -2.07 -7.84 10.95
C LEU A 84 -1.48 -9.04 10.19
N ALA A 85 -1.89 -9.21 8.95
CA ALA A 85 -1.21 -10.05 7.96
C ALA A 85 -1.03 -9.27 6.65
N GLN A 86 -0.13 -9.72 5.80
CA GLN A 86 0.14 -9.08 4.51
C GLN A 86 0.13 -10.10 3.38
N ILE A 87 -0.44 -9.69 2.24
CA ILE A 87 -0.34 -10.42 0.98
C ILE A 87 0.31 -9.51 -0.06
N GLN A 88 1.30 -10.02 -0.78
CA GLN A 88 1.92 -9.26 -1.87
C GLN A 88 1.09 -9.45 -3.13
N ILE A 89 0.87 -8.36 -3.86
CA ILE A 89 0.26 -8.39 -5.19
C ILE A 89 1.26 -7.90 -6.22
N GLU A 90 1.33 -8.58 -7.36
CA GLU A 90 2.05 -8.14 -8.56
C GLU A 90 1.04 -7.89 -9.66
N LEU A 91 1.11 -6.69 -10.25
CA LEU A 91 0.19 -6.21 -11.29
C LEU A 91 0.98 -5.84 -12.55
N GLU A 92 0.50 -6.32 -13.69
CA GLU A 92 1.06 -5.99 -15.00
C GLU A 92 -0.03 -5.53 -15.96
N GLY A 93 0.32 -4.64 -16.90
CA GLY A 93 -0.61 -4.17 -17.93
C GLY A 93 -1.49 -2.99 -17.51
N LEU A 94 -1.23 -2.43 -16.31
CA LEU A 94 -1.83 -1.18 -15.87
C LEU A 94 -1.30 0.01 -16.68
N THR A 95 -2.08 1.09 -16.70
CA THR A 95 -1.58 2.34 -17.27
C THR A 95 -0.69 3.04 -16.27
N ALA A 96 0.57 3.25 -16.65
CA ALA A 96 1.55 3.92 -15.83
C ALA A 96 1.17 5.39 -15.56
N LYS A 97 1.58 5.92 -14.39
CA LYS A 97 1.29 7.29 -13.92
C LYS A 97 -0.20 7.57 -13.70
N GLU A 98 -1.01 6.51 -13.57
CA GLU A 98 -2.40 6.55 -13.11
C GLU A 98 -2.49 5.83 -11.76
N GLU A 99 -3.59 6.03 -11.06
CA GLU A 99 -3.86 5.35 -9.79
C GLU A 99 -4.54 4.00 -10.04
N VAL A 100 -4.22 3.01 -9.22
CA VAL A 100 -5.02 1.80 -9.05
C VAL A 100 -5.66 1.81 -7.66
N TYR A 101 -6.95 1.52 -7.59
CA TYR A 101 -7.70 1.39 -6.36
C TYR A 101 -7.83 -0.08 -6.01
N ILE A 102 -7.51 -0.45 -4.77
CA ILE A 102 -7.41 -1.83 -4.33
C ILE A 102 -8.45 -2.07 -3.23
N TYR A 103 -9.20 -3.15 -3.40
CA TYR A 103 -10.26 -3.55 -2.51
C TYR A 103 -10.03 -4.99 -2.04
N VAL A 104 -10.42 -5.29 -0.81
CA VAL A 104 -10.52 -6.66 -0.29
C VAL A 104 -11.94 -6.86 0.20
N ASP A 105 -12.59 -7.92 -0.28
CA ASP A 105 -14.01 -8.22 -0.01
C ASP A 105 -14.92 -7.00 -0.22
N GLN A 106 -14.71 -6.31 -1.34
CA GLN A 106 -15.46 -5.11 -1.73
C GLN A 106 -15.26 -3.90 -0.80
N LYS A 107 -14.34 -3.96 0.16
CA LYS A 107 -13.95 -2.83 1.02
C LYS A 107 -12.70 -2.18 0.45
N PHE A 108 -12.71 -0.85 0.30
CA PHE A 108 -11.53 -0.10 -0.12
C PHE A 108 -10.41 -0.25 0.92
N VAL A 109 -9.20 -0.56 0.46
CA VAL A 109 -8.02 -0.72 1.32
C VAL A 109 -7.01 0.39 1.06
N THR A 110 -6.60 0.57 -0.20
CA THR A 110 -5.62 1.60 -0.57
C THR A 110 -5.77 2.00 -2.04
N LYS A 111 -5.08 3.07 -2.43
CA LYS A 111 -4.81 3.43 -3.83
C LYS A 111 -3.33 3.71 -4.01
N GLU A 112 -2.79 3.37 -5.16
CA GLU A 112 -1.37 3.52 -5.46
C GLU A 112 -1.17 4.13 -6.85
N GLU A 113 -0.21 5.04 -7.00
CA GLU A 113 0.27 5.41 -8.33
C GLU A 113 1.15 4.29 -8.88
N VAL A 114 0.81 3.79 -10.07
CA VAL A 114 1.45 2.58 -10.61
C VAL A 114 2.35 2.86 -11.81
N THR A 115 3.26 1.93 -12.05
CA THR A 115 3.96 1.82 -13.34
C THR A 115 3.32 0.72 -14.19
N LYS A 116 3.95 0.33 -15.31
CA LYS A 116 3.45 -0.78 -16.14
C LYS A 116 3.52 -2.13 -15.43
N ILE A 117 4.51 -2.30 -14.55
CA ILE A 117 4.71 -3.45 -13.68
C ILE A 117 4.81 -2.89 -12.26
N PHE A 118 3.95 -3.33 -11.37
CA PHE A 118 3.82 -2.76 -10.03
C PHE A 118 3.64 -3.87 -9.02
N SER A 119 4.27 -3.75 -7.86
CA SER A 119 4.11 -4.66 -6.74
C SER A 119 3.93 -3.88 -5.46
N THR A 120 3.05 -4.35 -4.59
CA THR A 120 2.85 -3.78 -3.24
C THR A 120 2.35 -4.85 -2.26
N PHE A 121 2.38 -4.53 -0.98
CA PHE A 121 1.79 -5.33 0.08
C PHE A 121 0.43 -4.77 0.47
N ILE A 122 -0.55 -5.65 0.62
CA ILE A 122 -1.88 -5.32 1.11
C ILE A 122 -1.99 -5.79 2.55
N ASN A 123 -2.21 -4.84 3.45
CA ASN A 123 -2.47 -5.11 4.86
C ASN A 123 -3.89 -5.66 5.04
N LEU A 124 -3.99 -6.77 5.76
CA LEU A 124 -5.24 -7.41 6.17
C LEU A 124 -5.33 -7.27 7.69
N GLU A 125 -6.42 -6.66 8.15
CA GLU A 125 -6.69 -6.39 9.56
C GLU A 125 -8.17 -6.61 9.87
N GLY A 126 -8.49 -6.88 11.14
CA GLY A 126 -9.86 -7.03 11.62
C GLY A 126 -10.66 -8.08 10.84
N ASP A 127 -11.77 -7.66 10.23
CA ASP A 127 -12.65 -8.55 9.45
C ASP A 127 -11.95 -9.22 8.25
N LEU A 128 -10.89 -8.60 7.72
CA LEU A 128 -10.14 -9.12 6.57
C LEU A 128 -9.18 -10.26 6.94
N LEU A 129 -9.06 -10.59 8.23
CA LEU A 129 -8.28 -11.73 8.74
C LEU A 129 -9.13 -12.97 9.05
N LYS A 130 -10.43 -12.94 8.75
CA LYS A 130 -11.30 -14.10 8.97
C LYS A 130 -10.80 -15.29 8.15
N LYS A 131 -10.99 -16.51 8.66
CA LYS A 131 -10.66 -17.70 7.88
C LYS A 131 -11.65 -17.87 6.73
N GLY A 132 -11.19 -18.37 5.59
CA GLY A 132 -12.03 -18.63 4.42
C GLY A 132 -11.50 -18.00 3.14
N GLU A 133 -12.36 -17.98 2.12
CA GLU A 133 -12.05 -17.38 0.82
C GLU A 133 -12.31 -15.87 0.86
N HIS A 134 -11.36 -15.11 0.32
CA HIS A 134 -11.39 -13.66 0.18
C HIS A 134 -11.11 -13.28 -1.27
N THR A 135 -11.54 -12.07 -1.65
CA THR A 135 -11.30 -11.55 -3.01
C THR A 135 -10.58 -10.21 -2.96
N ILE A 136 -9.48 -10.10 -3.70
CA ILE A 136 -8.83 -8.83 -4.03
C ILE A 136 -9.35 -8.36 -5.37
N SER A 137 -9.81 -7.11 -5.42
CA SER A 137 -10.22 -6.45 -6.66
C SER A 137 -9.35 -5.22 -6.89
N ILE A 138 -8.95 -5.00 -8.13
CA ILE A 138 -8.26 -3.78 -8.56
C ILE A 138 -9.12 -3.02 -9.56
N ALA A 139 -9.07 -1.68 -9.49
CA ALA A 139 -9.76 -0.80 -10.41
C ALA A 139 -8.88 0.37 -10.83
N GLN A 140 -8.69 0.56 -12.14
CA GLN A 140 -8.26 1.84 -12.70
C GLN A 140 -9.43 2.49 -13.41
N TYR A 141 -9.66 3.76 -13.13
CA TYR A 141 -10.75 4.52 -13.73
C TYR A 141 -10.24 5.45 -14.82
N LYS A 142 -11.08 5.71 -15.84
CA LYS A 142 -10.80 6.75 -16.83
C LYS A 142 -10.67 8.12 -16.15
N ASP A 143 -9.83 8.98 -16.70
CA ASP A 143 -9.56 10.33 -16.21
C ASP A 143 -9.15 10.40 -14.72
N LYS A 144 -8.61 9.31 -14.16
CA LYS A 144 -8.17 9.21 -12.76
C LYS A 144 -9.27 9.54 -11.75
N SER A 145 -10.52 9.16 -12.03
CA SER A 145 -11.64 9.48 -11.15
C SER A 145 -12.57 8.28 -10.92
N PRO A 146 -12.85 7.89 -9.66
CA PRO A 146 -13.73 6.76 -9.33
C PRO A 146 -15.22 7.01 -9.67
N LYS A 147 -15.56 8.21 -10.14
CA LYS A 147 -16.90 8.54 -10.66
C LYS A 147 -17.04 8.27 -12.17
N LYS A 148 -15.96 7.85 -12.82
CA LYS A 148 -15.89 7.57 -14.25
C LYS A 148 -15.94 6.07 -14.49
N GLU A 149 -16.01 5.71 -15.77
CA GLU A 149 -15.98 4.32 -16.19
C GLU A 149 -14.66 3.64 -15.82
N LEU A 150 -14.73 2.33 -15.57
CA LEU A 150 -13.57 1.48 -15.40
C LEU A 150 -12.80 1.38 -16.72
N LYS A 151 -11.49 1.55 -16.62
CA LYS A 151 -10.52 1.29 -17.68
C LYS A 151 -9.93 -0.10 -17.55
N ASN A 152 -9.56 -0.48 -16.33
CA ASN A 152 -9.08 -1.81 -15.98
C ASN A 152 -9.82 -2.29 -14.72
N TYR A 153 -10.25 -3.54 -14.73
CA TYR A 153 -10.85 -4.20 -13.57
C TYR A 153 -10.45 -5.67 -13.57
N LYS A 154 -9.96 -6.16 -12.43
CA LYS A 154 -9.54 -7.56 -12.29
C LYS A 154 -9.81 -8.00 -10.86
N GLU A 155 -10.22 -9.26 -10.71
CA GLU A 155 -10.36 -9.91 -9.41
C GLU A 155 -9.41 -11.10 -9.30
N ALA A 156 -8.98 -11.38 -8.07
CA ALA A 156 -8.22 -12.58 -7.73
C ALA A 156 -8.64 -13.05 -6.35
N LYS A 157 -8.79 -14.37 -6.20
CA LYS A 157 -9.16 -15.01 -4.94
C LYS A 157 -7.92 -15.43 -4.18
N PHE A 158 -8.01 -15.41 -2.86
CA PHE A 158 -7.07 -16.07 -1.95
C PHE A 158 -7.83 -16.69 -0.78
N LYS A 159 -7.17 -17.56 -0.03
CA LYS A 159 -7.74 -18.19 1.17
C LYS A 159 -6.90 -17.89 2.39
N ILE A 160 -7.54 -17.63 3.52
CA ILE A 160 -6.89 -17.56 4.84
C ILE A 160 -7.18 -18.86 5.60
N ASP A 161 -6.13 -19.52 6.08
CA ASP A 161 -6.17 -20.73 6.91
C ASP A 161 -5.64 -20.51 8.33
#